data_AF-A0A399EMD6-F1
#
_entry.id   AF-A0A399EMD6-F1
#
_cell.length_a   1.000
_cell.length_b   1.000
_cell.length_c   1.000
_cell.angle_alpha   90.00
_cell.angle_beta   90.00
_cell.angle_gamma   90.00
#
_symmetry.space_group_name_H-M   'P 1'
#
loop_
_entity.id
_entity.type
_entity.pdbx_description
1 polymer ?
#
loop_
_entity_poly.entity_id
_entity_poly.type
_entity_poly.pdbx_seq_one_letter_code
_entity_poly.pdbx_strand_id
1 'polypeptide(L)'
;MGLELRYPWALRATLSASLLSDPVVLSASLALRDSLGSEPLGLDLALDVRFVANERISLGLSTTLGWTLDALRFPSASLGLRAVYTLEPSTEQQIAALSRLSWQGQELRWSWGLEFSGRLP
;
A
#
# COMPACT_ATOMS: atom_id res chain seq x y z
N MET A 1 1.72 3.88 14.95
CA MET A 1 0.99 2.65 15.33
C MET A 1 -0.48 2.93 15.18
N GLY A 2 -1.25 2.01 14.58
CA GLY A 2 -2.69 2.14 14.41
C GLY A 2 -3.39 0.84 14.74
N LEU A 3 -4.60 0.93 15.28
CA LEU A 3 -5.47 -0.20 15.55
C LEU A 3 -6.84 0.11 14.97
N GLU A 4 -7.37 -0.82 14.18
CA GLU A 4 -8.61 -0.66 13.44
C GLU A 4 -9.48 -1.91 13.64
N LEU A 5 -10.76 -1.69 13.97
CA LEU A 5 -11.76 -2.75 14.06
C LEU A 5 -12.78 -2.53 12.94
N ARG A 6 -13.01 -3.56 12.11
CA ARG A 6 -13.99 -3.54 11.03
C ARG A 6 -15.06 -4.60 11.26
N TYR A 7 -16.29 -4.27 10.89
CA TYR A 7 -17.37 -5.24 10.79
C TYR A 7 -17.10 -6.22 9.61
N PRO A 8 -17.40 -7.54 9.69
CA PRO A 8 -18.11 -8.22 10.77
C PRO A 8 -17.30 -8.37 12.07
N TRP A 9 -16.05 -8.85 12.09
CA TRP A 9 -15.16 -8.83 13.28
C TRP A 9 -13.68 -8.97 12.87
N ALA A 10 -13.16 -7.98 12.15
CA ALA A 10 -11.76 -7.96 11.72
C ALA A 10 -10.95 -6.93 12.49
N LEU A 11 -9.90 -7.37 13.18
CA LEU A 11 -8.92 -6.51 13.84
C LEU A 11 -7.71 -6.34 12.93
N ARG A 12 -7.27 -5.09 12.74
CA ARG A 12 -6.01 -4.77 12.05
C ARG A 12 -5.13 -3.94 12.97
N ALA A 13 -3.96 -4.47 13.32
CA ALA A 13 -2.93 -3.74 14.04
C ALA A 13 -1.79 -3.42 13.08
N THR A 14 -1.43 -2.14 12.95
CA THR A 14 -0.39 -1.69 12.01
C THR A 14 0.71 -0.92 12.74
N LEU A 15 1.95 -1.33 12.52
CA LEU A 15 3.16 -0.60 12.90
C LEU A 15 3.78 -0.04 11.63
N SER A 16 4.14 1.25 11.63
CA SER A 16 4.74 1.90 10.47
C SER A 16 5.89 2.77 10.91
N ALA A 17 6.91 2.82 10.07
CA ALA A 17 8.05 3.73 10.20
C ALA A 17 8.33 4.35 8.84
N SER A 18 8.81 5.59 8.82
CA SER A 18 9.20 6.28 7.60
C SER A 18 10.50 7.05 7.82
N LEU A 19 11.37 7.01 6.80
CA LEU A 19 12.58 7.80 6.73
C LEU A 19 12.46 8.76 5.55
N LEU A 20 12.61 10.05 5.84
CA LEU A 20 12.66 11.10 4.83
C LEU A 20 14.11 11.49 4.59
N SER A 21 14.57 11.35 3.36
CA SER A 21 15.88 11.79 2.90
C SER A 21 15.72 12.37 1.50
N ASP A 22 15.52 13.69 1.41
CA ASP A 22 15.30 14.42 0.16
C ASP A 22 16.24 13.95 -0.97
N PRO A 23 15.74 13.52 -2.13
CA PRO A 23 14.33 13.53 -2.62
C PRO A 23 13.50 12.26 -2.35
N VAL A 24 13.98 11.39 -1.48
CA VAL A 24 13.41 10.05 -1.24
C VAL A 24 12.65 9.99 0.09
N VAL A 25 11.48 9.36 0.06
CA VAL A 25 10.74 8.91 1.24
C VAL A 25 10.72 7.38 1.22
N LEU A 26 11.28 6.76 2.25
CA LEU A 26 11.13 5.32 2.47
C LEU A 26 10.10 5.10 3.57
N SER A 27 9.19 4.15 3.38
CA SER A 27 8.30 3.69 4.44
C SER A 27 8.30 2.18 4.52
N ALA A 28 8.20 1.68 5.74
CA ALA A 28 7.97 0.28 6.04
C ALA A 28 6.76 0.17 6.94
N SER A 29 5.94 -0.85 6.71
CA SER A 29 4.83 -1.17 7.61
C SER A 29 4.68 -2.67 7.81
N LEU A 30 4.30 -3.03 9.03
CA LEU A 30 3.93 -4.37 9.43
C LEU A 30 2.47 -4.33 9.88
N ALA A 31 1.62 -5.15 9.29
CA ALA A 31 0.21 -5.24 9.67
C ALA A 31 -0.17 -6.66 10.07
N LEU A 32 -0.72 -6.82 11.27
CA LEU A 32 -1.42 -8.04 11.68
C LEU A 32 -2.90 -7.89 11.37
N ARG A 33 -3.50 -8.91 10.77
CA ARG A 33 -4.91 -8.98 10.40
C ARG A 33 -5.52 -10.21 11.05
N ASP A 34 -6.45 -10.02 11.97
CA ASP A 34 -7.18 -11.11 12.61
C ASP A 34 -8.66 -11.00 12.25
N SER A 35 -9.20 -12.03 11.60
CA SER A 35 -10.64 -12.12 11.37
C SER A 35 -11.20 -13.08 12.41
N LEU A 36 -11.58 -12.51 13.56
CA LEU A 36 -11.96 -13.21 14.79
C LEU A 36 -13.08 -14.23 14.52
N GLY A 37 -12.68 -15.46 14.19
CA GLY A 37 -13.57 -16.61 14.01
C GLY A 37 -13.81 -17.10 12.57
N SER A 38 -13.20 -16.52 11.52
CA SER A 38 -13.49 -16.92 10.13
C SER A 38 -12.28 -17.22 9.25
N GLU A 39 -11.15 -16.55 9.47
CA GLU A 39 -9.93 -16.76 8.67
C GLU A 39 -8.69 -16.84 9.56
N PRO A 40 -7.62 -17.49 9.11
CA PRO A 40 -6.40 -17.56 9.89
C PRO A 40 -5.71 -16.19 9.98
N LEU A 41 -4.96 -16.00 11.06
CA LEU A 41 -4.22 -14.76 11.32
C LEU A 41 -3.30 -14.41 10.14
N GLY A 42 -3.43 -13.20 9.62
CA GLY A 42 -2.62 -12.68 8.52
C GLY A 42 -1.53 -11.73 9.00
N LEU A 43 -0.38 -11.74 8.33
CA LEU A 43 0.71 -10.78 8.50
C LEU A 43 1.06 -10.16 7.16
N ASP A 44 1.12 -8.84 7.08
CA ASP A 44 1.67 -8.12 5.93
C ASP A 44 2.94 -7.39 6.31
N LEU A 45 3.94 -7.46 5.44
CA LEU A 45 5.07 -6.56 5.40
C LEU A 45 4.99 -5.74 4.12
N ALA A 46 4.92 -4.42 4.23
CA ALA A 46 4.98 -3.50 3.11
C ALA A 46 6.23 -2.62 3.20
N LEU A 47 6.86 -2.41 2.04
CA LEU A 47 7.96 -1.49 1.85
C LEU A 47 7.60 -0.59 0.68
N ASP A 48 7.72 0.71 0.87
CA ASP A 48 7.47 1.70 -0.16
C ASP A 48 8.66 2.66 -0.25
N VAL A 49 9.00 3.02 -1.48
CA VAL A 49 9.96 4.05 -1.80
C VAL A 49 9.27 5.05 -2.70
N ARG A 50 9.27 6.32 -2.30
CA ARG A 50 8.75 7.43 -3.09
C ARG A 50 9.87 8.40 -3.41
N PHE A 51 10.01 8.73 -4.67
CA PHE A 51 10.91 9.76 -5.17
C PHE A 51 10.09 10.99 -5.54
N VAL A 52 10.39 12.13 -4.94
CA VAL A 52 9.79 13.42 -5.26
C VAL A 52 10.69 14.12 -6.26
N ALA A 53 10.33 14.08 -7.54
CA ALA A 53 11.17 14.64 -8.60
C ALA A 53 11.16 16.18 -8.56
N ASN A 54 10.02 16.77 -8.22
CA ASN A 54 9.81 18.21 -8.03
C ASN A 54 8.46 18.45 -7.33
N GLU A 55 8.00 19.70 -7.26
CA GLU A 55 6.75 20.09 -6.62
C GLU A 55 5.48 19.53 -7.28
N ARG A 56 5.59 19.01 -8.51
CA ARG A 56 4.47 18.44 -9.26
C ARG A 56 4.53 16.92 -9.42
N ILE A 57 5.71 16.33 -9.47
CA ILE A 57 5.88 14.95 -9.91
C ILE A 57 6.46 14.11 -8.78
N SER A 58 5.79 13.00 -8.47
CA SER A 58 6.37 11.95 -7.63
C SER A 58 6.16 10.57 -8.23
N LEU A 59 7.13 9.70 -8.00
CA LEU A 59 7.13 8.30 -8.40
C LEU A 59 7.21 7.43 -7.15
N GLY A 60 6.43 6.36 -7.11
CA GLY A 60 6.37 5.42 -6.01
C GLY A 60 6.56 4.00 -6.50
N LEU A 61 7.41 3.26 -5.81
CA LEU A 61 7.49 1.81 -5.89
C LEU A 61 7.03 1.25 -4.54
N SER A 62 6.14 0.29 -4.58
CA SER A 62 5.60 -0.39 -3.40
C SER A 62 5.77 -1.89 -3.58
N THR A 63 6.15 -2.58 -2.50
CA THR A 63 6.11 -4.03 -2.43
C THR A 63 5.38 -4.44 -1.18
N THR A 64 4.59 -5.50 -1.27
CA THR A 64 3.90 -6.06 -0.11
C THR A 64 4.00 -7.56 -0.15
N LEU A 65 4.43 -8.14 0.96
CA LEU A 65 4.43 -9.58 1.21
C LEU A 65 3.38 -9.86 2.28
N GLY A 66 2.50 -10.81 2.01
CA GLY A 66 1.44 -11.24 2.90
C GLY A 66 1.59 -12.72 3.21
N TRP A 67 1.49 -13.07 4.49
CA TRP A 67 1.46 -14.44 4.97
C TRP A 67 0.15 -14.69 5.70
N THR A 68 -0.31 -15.94 5.63
CA THR A 68 -1.34 -16.47 6.49
C THR A 68 -0.64 -17.42 7.47
N LEU A 69 -0.76 -17.17 8.76
CA LEU A 69 -0.05 -17.87 9.84
C LEU A 69 -0.70 -19.22 10.19
N ASP A 70 -1.09 -19.96 9.15
CA ASP A 70 -1.53 -21.35 9.22
C ASP A 70 -0.76 -22.15 8.17
N ALA A 71 -0.37 -23.38 8.51
CA ALA A 71 0.86 -24.04 8.03
C ALA A 71 0.90 -24.42 6.53
N LEU A 72 -0.10 -24.06 5.72
CA LEU A 72 -0.32 -24.63 4.39
C LEU A 72 -0.69 -23.62 3.29
N ARG A 73 -0.58 -22.30 3.51
CA ARG A 73 -0.92 -21.31 2.47
C ARG A 73 0.29 -20.58 1.90
N PHE A 74 0.31 -20.47 0.57
CA PHE A 74 1.33 -19.73 -0.15
C PHE A 74 1.28 -18.24 0.22
N PRO A 75 2.45 -17.59 0.39
CA PRO A 75 2.50 -16.16 0.60
C PRO A 75 1.93 -15.42 -0.62
N SER A 76 1.24 -14.31 -0.38
CA SER A 76 0.90 -13.34 -1.42
C SER A 76 2.04 -12.34 -1.57
N ALA A 77 2.32 -11.91 -2.80
CA ALA A 77 3.23 -10.82 -3.06
C ALA A 77 2.57 -9.80 -3.99
N SER A 78 2.90 -8.53 -3.85
CA SER A 78 2.55 -7.53 -4.85
C SER A 78 3.64 -6.52 -5.05
N LEU A 79 3.77 -6.04 -6.28
CA LEU A 79 4.65 -4.97 -6.70
C LEU A 79 3.79 -3.90 -7.37
N GLY A 80 3.84 -2.68 -6.83
CA GLY A 80 3.05 -1.56 -7.33
C GLY A 80 3.95 -0.40 -7.76
N LEU A 81 3.67 0.15 -8.93
CA LEU A 81 4.20 1.42 -9.41
C LEU A 81 3.10 2.47 -9.35
N ARG A 82 3.43 3.66 -8.86
CA ARG A 82 2.52 4.81 -8.83
C ARG A 82 3.25 6.05 -9.32
N ALA A 83 2.73 6.71 -10.33
CA ALA A 83 3.20 8.02 -10.78
C ALA A 83 2.13 9.05 -10.46
N VAL A 84 2.50 10.17 -9.85
CA VAL A 84 1.57 11.22 -9.44
C VAL A 84 1.99 12.52 -10.11
N TYR A 85 1.01 13.22 -10.66
CA TYR A 85 1.14 14.58 -11.16
C TYR A 85 0.18 15.49 -10.39
N THR A 86 0.74 16.46 -9.67
CA THR A 86 0.00 17.52 -8.99
C THR A 86 -0.36 18.60 -10.01
N LEU A 87 -1.66 18.75 -10.24
CA LEU A 87 -2.25 19.77 -11.10
C LEU A 87 -2.13 21.15 -10.44
N GLU A 88 -2.56 21.22 -9.18
CA GLU A 88 -2.63 22.45 -8.39
C GLU A 88 -2.12 22.17 -6.97
N PRO A 89 -0.90 22.64 -6.61
CA PRO A 89 -0.30 22.37 -5.31
C PRO A 89 -1.10 22.93 -4.14
N SER A 90 -1.79 24.06 -4.33
CA SER A 90 -2.54 24.74 -3.26
C SER A 90 -3.80 23.98 -2.84
N THR A 91 -4.41 23.22 -3.75
CA THR A 91 -5.65 22.45 -3.52
C THR A 91 -5.41 20.94 -3.44
N GLU A 92 -4.14 20.53 -3.52
CA GLU A 92 -3.70 19.13 -3.61
C GLU A 92 -4.42 18.34 -4.72
N GLN A 93 -4.83 19.02 -5.80
CA GLN A 93 -5.42 18.35 -6.95
C GLN A 93 -4.36 17.55 -7.69
N GLN A 94 -4.60 16.26 -7.86
CA GLN A 94 -3.62 15.31 -8.36
C GLN A 94 -4.28 14.28 -9.29
N ILE A 95 -3.52 13.87 -10.28
CA ILE A 95 -3.78 12.68 -11.10
C ILE A 95 -2.70 11.66 -10.76
N ALA A 96 -3.09 10.42 -10.48
CA ALA A 96 -2.14 9.33 -10.31
C ALA A 96 -2.41 8.21 -11.30
N ALA A 97 -1.35 7.69 -11.92
CA ALA A 97 -1.36 6.44 -12.64
C ALA A 97 -0.81 5.35 -11.73
N LEU A 98 -1.52 4.23 -11.64
CA LEU A 98 -1.13 3.07 -10.86
C LEU A 98 -1.06 1.83 -11.73
N SER A 99 -0.07 0.99 -11.46
CA SER A 99 0.09 -0.33 -12.04
C SER A 99 0.52 -1.27 -10.92
N ARG A 100 -0.15 -2.40 -10.75
CA ARG A 100 0.16 -3.38 -9.70
C ARG A 100 0.16 -4.78 -10.29
N LEU A 101 1.27 -5.47 -10.07
CA LEU A 101 1.39 -6.90 -10.27
C LEU A 101 1.19 -7.57 -8.91
N SER A 102 0.30 -8.54 -8.83
CA SER A 102 -0.02 -9.29 -7.62
C SER A 102 0.03 -10.77 -7.88
N TRP A 103 0.58 -11.52 -6.95
CA TRP A 103 0.73 -12.95 -6.99
C TRP A 103 0.15 -13.55 -5.72
N GLN A 104 -0.70 -14.55 -5.85
CA GLN A 104 -1.28 -15.29 -4.74
C GLN A 104 -1.44 -16.77 -5.13
N GLY A 105 -0.67 -17.65 -4.49
CA GLY A 105 -0.67 -19.07 -4.83
C GLY A 105 -0.17 -19.32 -6.26
N GLN A 106 -1.07 -19.64 -7.18
CA GLN A 106 -0.75 -19.84 -8.61
C GLN A 106 -1.33 -18.74 -9.51
N GLU A 107 -2.06 -17.78 -8.94
CA GLU A 107 -2.67 -16.70 -9.71
C GLU A 107 -1.72 -15.51 -9.78
N LEU A 108 -1.41 -15.07 -10.99
CA LEU A 108 -0.73 -13.81 -11.27
C LEU A 108 -1.75 -12.84 -11.88
N ARG A 109 -1.94 -11.70 -11.23
CA ARG A 109 -2.88 -10.67 -11.65
C ARG A 109 -2.15 -9.36 -11.84
N TRP A 110 -2.28 -8.80 -13.03
CA TRP A 110 -1.89 -7.42 -13.32
C TRP A 110 -3.12 -6.52 -13.31
N SER A 111 -3.00 -5.35 -12.69
CA SER A 111 -4.03 -4.33 -12.60
C SER A 111 -3.41 -2.96 -12.87
N TRP A 112 -4.19 -2.05 -13.44
CA TRP A 112 -3.79 -0.68 -13.66
C TRP A 112 -4.99 0.24 -13.49
N GLY A 113 -4.74 1.53 -13.26
CA GLY A 113 -5.80 2.50 -13.07
C GLY A 113 -5.30 3.94 -13.10
N LEU A 114 -6.26 4.85 -13.12
CA LEU A 114 -6.05 6.27 -12.94
C LEU A 114 -6.90 6.73 -11.75
N GLU A 115 -6.28 7.50 -10.86
CA GLU A 115 -6.94 8.10 -9.71
C GLU A 115 -6.92 9.62 -9.89
N PHE A 116 -8.06 10.25 -9.65
CA PHE A 116 -8.16 11.70 -9.49
C PHE A 116 -8.50 11.98 -8.03
N SER A 117 -7.75 12.88 -7.40
CA SER A 117 -7.99 13.29 -6.02
C SER A 117 -7.74 14.77 -5.86
N GLY A 118 -8.49 15.44 -4.99
CA GLY A 118 -8.31 16.85 -4.66
C GLY A 118 -9.50 17.36 -3.87
N ARG A 119 -9.33 18.51 -3.21
CA ARG A 119 -10.47 19.22 -2.64
C ARG A 119 -11.16 20.03 -3.72
N LEU A 120 -12.48 19.91 -3.80
CA LEU A 120 -13.29 20.86 -4.57
C LEU A 120 -13.22 22.23 -3.85
N PRO A 121 -13.18 23.34 -4.60
CA PRO A 121 -13.16 24.68 -4.03
C PRO A 121 -14.40 24.99 -3.19
#